data_AF-A0A9W5TKP0-F1
#
_entry.id   AF-A0A9W5TKP0-F1
#
_cell.length_a   1.000
_cell.length_b   1.000
_cell.length_c   1.000
_cell.angle_alpha   90.00
_cell.angle_beta   90.00
_cell.angle_gamma   90.00
#
_symmetry.space_group_name_H-M   'P 1'
#
loop_
_entity.id
_entity.type
_entity.pdbx_description
1 polymer ?
#
loop_
_entity_poly.entity_id
_entity_poly.type
_entity_poly.pdbx_seq_one_letter_code
_entity_poly.pdbx_strand_id
1 'polypeptide(L)'
;MFALATLLTLVNQVSGTPYVVGGDSPSGTDCSGLVSWVTNAATGRPVYGDRFHTGNIERELLERGFRHGSEPGALVVGWNSGHTAVTLPDG
;
A
#
# COMPACT_ATOMS: atom_id res chain seq x y z
N MET A 1 -1.94 -6.52 -15.30
CA MET A 1 -0.64 -5.83 -15.19
C MET A 1 -0.90 -4.44 -14.65
N PHE A 2 -0.29 -4.06 -13.52
CA PHE A 2 -0.29 -2.68 -13.04
C PHE A 2 0.91 -1.97 -13.67
N ALA A 3 0.75 -0.70 -14.06
CA ALA A 3 1.87 0.08 -14.54
C ALA A 3 2.62 0.65 -13.33
N LEU A 4 3.91 0.35 -13.20
CA LEU A 4 4.80 0.92 -12.17
C LEU A 4 4.67 2.44 -12.07
N ALA A 5 4.53 3.11 -13.22
CA ALA A 5 4.30 4.55 -13.31
C ALA A 5 3.05 5.03 -12.54
N THR A 6 1.97 4.23 -12.50
CA THR A 6 0.75 4.58 -11.77
C THR A 6 0.96 4.50 -10.26
N LEU A 7 1.71 3.51 -9.77
CA LEU A 7 2.07 3.39 -8.36
C LEU A 7 2.99 4.54 -7.92
N LEU A 8 4.01 4.86 -8.73
CA LEU A 8 4.90 6.00 -8.49
C LEU A 8 4.14 7.32 -8.46
N THR A 9 3.20 7.52 -9.39
CA THR A 9 2.35 8.73 -9.41
C THR A 9 1.52 8.84 -8.13
N LEU A 10 0.89 7.74 -7.70
CA LEU A 10 0.11 7.70 -6.45
C LEU A 10 0.96 8.04 -5.23
N VAL A 11 2.11 7.37 -5.07
CA VAL A 11 3.03 7.61 -3.94
C VAL A 11 3.54 9.05 -3.96
N ASN A 12 3.87 9.59 -5.13
CA ASN A 12 4.35 10.96 -5.25
C ASN A 12 3.25 12.00 -4.98
N GLN A 13 1.98 11.71 -5.28
CA GLN A 13 0.85 12.59 -4.97
C GLN A 13 0.64 12.80 -3.47
N VAL A 14 1.00 11.80 -2.66
CA VAL A 14 0.77 11.84 -1.21
C VAL A 14 2.04 12.19 -0.45
N SER A 15 3.17 12.36 -1.16
CA SER A 15 4.40 12.88 -0.59
C SER A 15 4.19 14.30 -0.06
N GLY A 16 4.58 14.54 1.18
CA GLY A 16 4.37 15.83 1.85
C GLY A 16 2.96 16.06 2.40
N THR A 17 2.03 15.11 2.23
CA THR A 17 0.72 15.17 2.89
C THR A 17 0.84 14.81 4.39
N PRO A 18 -0.03 15.36 5.26
CA PRO A 18 -0.02 15.03 6.69
C PRO A 18 -0.22 13.54 6.99
N TYR A 19 0.40 13.07 8.07
CA TYR A 19 0.13 11.75 8.63
C TYR A 19 -1.21 11.77 9.38
N VAL A 20 -2.24 11.13 8.83
CA VAL A 20 -3.59 11.10 9.39
C VAL A 20 -3.99 9.67 9.73
N VAL A 21 -4.05 9.34 11.02
CA VAL A 21 -4.52 8.04 11.49
C VAL A 21 -5.96 7.83 11.03
N GLY A 22 -6.21 6.74 10.29
CA GLY A 22 -7.55 6.48 9.75
C GLY A 22 -7.91 7.29 8.49
N GLY A 23 -6.99 8.12 7.98
CA GLY A 23 -7.21 8.90 6.76
C GLY A 23 -7.35 8.03 5.52
N ASP A 24 -8.35 8.30 4.68
CA ASP A 24 -8.65 7.53 3.47
C ASP A 24 -8.94 8.44 2.27
N SER A 25 -8.15 9.50 2.14
CA SER A 25 -8.29 10.49 1.07
C SER A 25 -6.93 11.11 0.72
N PRO A 26 -6.80 11.82 -0.42
CA PRO A 26 -5.57 12.54 -0.79
C PRO A 26 -5.10 13.57 0.24
N SER A 27 -5.90 13.92 1.26
CA SER A 27 -5.54 14.87 2.31
C SER A 27 -4.56 14.32 3.35
N GLY A 28 -4.28 13.02 3.33
CA GLY A 28 -3.31 12.37 4.21
C GLY A 28 -3.79 11.01 4.72
N THR A 29 -2.85 10.18 5.12
CA THR A 29 -3.11 8.86 5.69
C THR A 29 -1.98 8.40 6.61
N ASP A 30 -2.18 7.28 7.28
CA ASP A 30 -1.18 6.60 8.09
C ASP A 30 -0.43 5.53 7.28
N CYS A 31 0.58 4.91 7.90
CA CYS A 31 1.40 3.90 7.22
C CYS A 31 0.57 2.77 6.59
N SER A 32 -0.47 2.28 7.28
CA SER A 32 -1.31 1.19 6.79
C SER A 32 -2.27 1.62 5.69
N GLY A 33 -2.75 2.87 5.72
CA GLY A 33 -3.56 3.41 4.65
C GLY A 33 -2.77 3.60 3.36
N LEU A 34 -1.53 4.11 3.43
CA LEU A 34 -0.67 4.22 2.24
C LEU A 34 -0.41 2.85 1.60
N VAL A 35 -0.08 1.85 2.42
CA VAL A 35 0.14 0.47 1.93
C VAL A 35 -1.16 -0.12 1.36
N SER A 36 -2.32 0.18 1.94
CA SER A 36 -3.62 -0.22 1.39
C SER A 36 -3.84 0.35 -0.01
N TRP A 37 -3.58 1.63 -0.19
CA TRP A 37 -3.76 2.32 -1.48
C TRP A 37 -2.85 1.73 -2.56
N VAL A 38 -1.58 1.48 -2.24
CA VAL A 38 -0.60 0.91 -3.17
C VAL A 38 -0.97 -0.52 -3.55
N THR A 39 -1.34 -1.34 -2.58
CA THR A 39 -1.72 -2.76 -2.81
C THR A 39 -3.06 -2.88 -3.53
N ASN A 40 -4.01 -1.97 -3.28
CA ASN A 40 -5.25 -1.87 -4.04
C ASN A 40 -4.99 -1.51 -5.49
N ALA A 41 -4.20 -0.46 -5.74
CA ALA A 41 -3.83 -0.03 -7.09
C ALA A 41 -3.11 -1.15 -7.86
N ALA A 42 -2.21 -1.88 -7.20
CA ALA A 42 -1.50 -3.01 -7.80
C ALA A 42 -2.42 -4.19 -8.16
N THR A 43 -3.57 -4.32 -7.49
CA THR A 43 -4.47 -5.47 -7.65
C THR A 43 -5.78 -5.11 -8.34
N GLY A 44 -5.88 -3.90 -8.89
CA GLY A 44 -7.05 -3.42 -9.64
C GLY A 44 -8.26 -3.08 -8.77
N ARG A 45 -8.04 -2.85 -7.47
CA ARG A 45 -9.06 -2.43 -6.50
C ARG A 45 -9.14 -0.91 -6.39
N PRO A 46 -10.25 -0.36 -5.88
CA PRO A 46 -10.35 1.06 -5.57
C PRO A 46 -9.23 1.50 -4.62
N VAL A 47 -8.54 2.59 -4.95
CA VAL A 47 -7.45 3.13 -4.13
C VAL A 47 -7.98 3.50 -2.74
N TYR A 48 -9.09 4.24 -2.69
CA TYR A 48 -9.78 4.65 -1.47
C TYR A 48 -11.02 3.78 -1.22
N GLY A 49 -11.51 3.76 0.02
CA GLY A 49 -12.73 3.08 0.44
C GLY A 49 -12.58 1.58 0.73
N ASP A 50 -11.44 0.98 0.37
CA ASP A 50 -11.11 -0.44 0.60
C ASP A 50 -9.78 -0.57 1.38
N ARG A 51 -9.65 0.24 2.45
CA ARG A 51 -8.43 0.28 3.28
C ARG A 51 -8.40 -0.81 4.36
N PHE A 52 -7.20 -1.15 4.79
CA PHE A 52 -6.95 -2.01 5.95
C PHE A 52 -6.06 -1.31 7.01
N HIS A 53 -5.73 -2.03 8.07
CA HIS A 53 -4.84 -1.59 9.14
C HIS A 53 -3.75 -2.65 9.42
N THR A 54 -2.70 -2.28 10.15
CA THR A 54 -1.56 -3.19 10.40
C THR A 54 -1.98 -4.50 11.08
N GLY A 55 -3.05 -4.48 11.89
CA GLY A 55 -3.55 -5.66 12.60
C GLY A 55 -4.20 -6.74 11.72
N ASN A 56 -4.66 -6.41 10.52
CA ASN A 56 -5.26 -7.37 9.58
C ASN A 56 -4.52 -7.46 8.23
N ILE A 57 -3.35 -6.85 8.12
CA ILE A 57 -2.63 -6.69 6.85
C ILE A 57 -2.34 -8.02 6.13
N GLU A 58 -1.93 -9.06 6.86
CA GLU A 58 -1.61 -10.36 6.24
C GLU A 58 -2.82 -10.93 5.49
N ARG A 59 -3.98 -10.99 6.15
CA ARG A 59 -5.24 -11.47 5.56
C ARG A 59 -5.60 -10.67 4.31
N GLU A 60 -5.52 -9.34 4.42
CA GLU A 60 -5.92 -8.42 3.36
C GLU A 60 -4.98 -8.49 2.13
N LEU A 61 -3.68 -8.73 2.34
CA LEU A 61 -2.72 -8.98 1.27
C LEU A 61 -3.00 -10.30 0.56
N LEU A 62 -3.30 -11.37 1.30
CA LEU A 62 -3.64 -12.67 0.73
C LEU A 62 -4.95 -12.59 -0.10
N GLU A 63 -5.96 -11.86 0.36
CA GLU A 63 -7.20 -11.58 -0.38
C GLU A 63 -6.98 -10.73 -1.65
N ARG A 64 -5.85 -10.03 -1.71
CA ARG A 64 -5.36 -9.26 -2.86
C ARG A 64 -4.44 -10.09 -3.78
N GLY A 65 -4.17 -11.34 -3.43
CA GLY A 65 -3.35 -12.26 -4.24
C GLY A 65 -1.85 -12.13 -4.03
N PHE A 66 -1.40 -11.40 -3.00
CA PHE A 66 -0.01 -11.42 -2.58
C PHE A 66 0.36 -12.80 -2.04
N ARG A 67 1.66 -13.09 -2.04
CA ARG A 67 2.22 -14.34 -1.53
C ARG A 67 3.32 -14.00 -0.53
N HIS A 68 3.56 -14.90 0.41
CA HIS A 68 4.67 -14.76 1.34
C HIS A 68 6.01 -14.89 0.63
N GLY A 69 6.96 -14.04 1.03
CA GLY A 69 8.29 -13.96 0.46
C GLY A 69 8.57 -12.60 -0.19
N SER A 70 9.74 -12.49 -0.80
CA SER A 70 10.20 -11.30 -1.50
C SER A 70 11.02 -11.73 -2.71
N GLU A 71 10.85 -11.07 -3.84
CA GLU A 71 11.71 -11.23 -5.02
C GLU A 71 12.14 -9.86 -5.55
N PRO A 72 13.32 -9.76 -6.19
CA PRO A 72 13.72 -8.55 -6.88
C PRO A 72 12.70 -8.17 -7.97
N GLY A 73 12.31 -6.89 -8.04
CA GLY A 73 11.34 -6.43 -9.03
C GLY A 73 9.87 -6.64 -8.63
N ALA A 74 9.58 -7.26 -7.49
CA ALA A 74 8.21 -7.33 -6.98
C ALA A 74 7.83 -6.14 -6.12
N LEU A 75 6.53 -5.90 -6.03
CA LEU A 75 5.94 -5.05 -5.00
C LEU A 75 5.94 -5.82 -3.68
N VAL A 76 6.80 -5.43 -2.73
CA VAL A 76 6.98 -6.14 -1.46
C VAL A 76 6.37 -5.32 -0.33
N VAL A 77 5.60 -5.97 0.54
CA VAL A 77 5.00 -5.33 1.72
C VAL A 77 5.62 -5.93 2.98
N GLY A 78 6.12 -5.07 3.86
CA GLY A 78 6.65 -5.44 5.17
C GLY A 78 5.85 -4.81 6.30
N TRP A 79 5.73 -5.51 7.43
CA TRP A 79 5.06 -4.99 8.62
C TRP A 79 5.60 -5.60 9.92
N ASN A 80 5.32 -4.92 11.04
CA ASN A 80 5.52 -5.41 12.40
C ASN A 80 4.30 -5.06 13.27
N SER A 81 4.40 -5.15 14.60
CA SER A 81 3.28 -4.91 15.52
C SER A 81 2.66 -3.51 15.48
N GLY A 82 3.30 -2.52 14.84
CA GLY A 82 2.79 -1.14 14.81
C GLY A 82 3.07 -0.35 13.53
N HIS A 83 3.83 -0.90 12.58
CA HIS A 83 4.22 -0.18 11.36
C HIS A 83 4.18 -1.10 10.15
N THR A 84 3.90 -0.53 8.98
CA THR A 84 3.98 -1.21 7.69
C THR A 84 4.53 -0.27 6.62
N ALA A 85 5.20 -0.85 5.64
CA ALA A 85 5.79 -0.15 4.51
C ALA A 85 5.70 -1.02 3.25
N VAL A 86 5.84 -0.38 2.09
CA VAL A 86 5.89 -1.04 0.79
C VAL A 86 7.16 -0.66 0.06
N THR A 87 7.83 -1.63 -0.54
CA THR A 87 8.95 -1.48 -1.46
C THR A 87 8.42 -1.63 -2.87
N LEU A 88 8.68 -0.63 -3.72
CA LEU A 88 8.25 -0.65 -5.11
C LEU A 88 9.16 -1.56 -5.95
N PRO A 89 8.69 -2.03 -7.12
CA PRO A 89 9.46 -2.86 -8.04
C PRO A 89 10.84 -2.32 -8.43
N ASP A 90 11.05 -1.00 -8.40
CA ASP A 90 12.31 -0.34 -8.76
C ASP A 90 13.34 -0.25 -7.62
N GLY A 91 12.98 -0.71 -6.41
CA GLY A 91 13.85 -0.72 -5.22
C GLY A 91 13.67 0.52 -4.35
#